data_AF-A0A7S2WAP8-F1
#
_entry.id   AF-A0A7S2WAP8-F1
#
_cell.length_a   1.000
_cell.length_b   1.000
_cell.length_c   1.000
_cell.angle_alpha   90.00
_cell.angle_beta   90.00
_cell.angle_gamma   90.00
#
_symmetry.space_group_name_H-M   'P 1'
#
loop_
_entity.id
_entity.type
_entity.pdbx_description
1 polymer ?
#
loop_
_entity_poly.entity_id
_entity_poly.type
_entity_poly.pdbx_seq_one_letter_code
_entity_poly.pdbx_strand_id
1 'polypeptide(L)'
;EAALFCARALTKAINGFNIPIESSDQKRLTDDSEMEYEVVRIVWNGLIQNKQKPTKILGLQSLTHAYPLILASFERTKNNFPDTIDPEEAQAFISEFGTFLQAAERRRNVTFNEDAHIETNGGDDDSCLLWDKDGGNSELLRRRKSREHHASFFVNDQSTSS
;
A
#
# COMPACT_ATOMS: atom_id res chain seq x y z
N GLU A 1 15.34 -1.16 -15.71
CA GLU A 1 14.38 -0.18 -16.27
C GLU A 1 12.96 -0.73 -16.36
N ALA A 2 12.77 -2.01 -16.69
CA ALA A 2 11.46 -2.66 -16.76
C ALA A 2 10.59 -2.46 -15.50
N ALA A 3 11.12 -2.66 -14.29
CA ALA A 3 10.39 -2.39 -13.04
C ALA A 3 9.82 -0.96 -12.94
N LEU A 4 10.53 0.06 -13.44
CA LEU A 4 10.04 1.44 -13.46
C LEU A 4 8.89 1.61 -14.46
N PHE A 5 8.95 0.92 -15.60
CA PHE A 5 7.86 0.90 -16.57
C PHE A 5 6.63 0.15 -16.01
N CYS A 6 6.83 -0.99 -15.34
CA CYS A 6 5.77 -1.72 -14.64
C CYS A 6 5.10 -0.83 -13.59
N ALA A 7 5.90 -0.15 -12.75
CA ALA A 7 5.39 0.76 -11.72
C ALA A 7 4.55 1.90 -12.31
N ARG A 8 5.00 2.51 -13.41
CA ARG A 8 4.27 3.58 -14.10
C ARG A 8 2.98 3.09 -14.73
N ALA A 9 3.02 1.94 -15.41
CA ALA A 9 1.85 1.33 -16.03
C ALA A 9 0.81 0.93 -14.97
N LEU A 10 1.25 0.30 -13.88
CA LEU A 10 0.40 -0.08 -12.75
C LEU A 10 -0.20 1.16 -12.08
N THR A 11 0.59 2.20 -11.81
CA THR A 11 0.10 3.46 -11.23
C THR A 11 -0.96 4.12 -12.11
N LYS A 12 -0.78 4.08 -13.44
CA LYS A 12 -1.76 4.59 -14.41
C LYS A 12 -3.04 3.76 -14.39
N ALA A 13 -2.92 2.44 -14.36
CA ALA A 13 -4.06 1.53 -14.32
C ALA A 13 -4.87 1.71 -13.02
N ILE A 14 -4.20 1.73 -11.86
CA ILE A 14 -4.85 1.96 -10.56
C ILE A 14 -5.62 3.28 -10.58
N ASN A 15 -4.98 4.39 -10.98
CA ASN A 15 -5.62 5.71 -10.95
C ASN A 15 -6.66 5.93 -12.06
N GLY A 16 -6.81 4.99 -13.01
CA GLY A 16 -7.83 5.01 -14.05
C GLY A 16 -8.93 3.96 -13.86
N PHE A 17 -8.83 3.11 -12.83
CA PHE A 17 -9.73 1.99 -12.65
C PHE A 17 -11.03 2.39 -11.95
N ASN A 18 -12.16 2.23 -12.63
CA ASN A 18 -13.48 2.40 -12.01
C ASN A 18 -13.89 1.11 -11.31
N ILE A 19 -14.17 1.21 -10.01
CA ILE A 19 -14.67 0.11 -9.21
C ILE A 19 -16.12 -0.18 -9.65
N PRO A 20 -16.43 -1.40 -10.13
CA PRO A 20 -17.76 -1.74 -10.62
C PRO A 20 -18.81 -1.65 -9.53
N ILE A 21 -20.05 -1.34 -9.93
CA ILE A 21 -21.22 -1.42 -9.05
C ILE A 21 -21.60 -2.90 -9.00
N GLU A 22 -21.45 -3.53 -7.85
CA GLU A 22 -22.07 -4.85 -7.66
C GLU A 22 -23.58 -4.65 -7.56
N SER A 23 -24.33 -5.41 -8.35
CA SER A 23 -25.80 -5.37 -8.38
C SER A 23 -26.40 -6.06 -7.14
N SER A 24 -25.84 -5.84 -5.96
CA SER A 24 -26.45 -6.24 -4.70
C SER A 24 -27.54 -5.23 -4.37
N ASP A 25 -28.75 -5.54 -4.82
CA ASP A 25 -29.99 -4.91 -4.39
C ASP A 25 -29.95 -4.57 -2.91
N GLN A 26 -30.11 -3.28 -2.59
CA GLN A 26 -30.69 -2.67 -1.38
C GLN A 26 -30.80 -3.53 -0.10
N LYS A 27 -29.80 -4.34 0.23
CA LYS A 27 -29.67 -4.93 1.56
C LYS A 27 -29.17 -3.80 2.44
N ARG A 28 -29.86 -3.59 3.56
CA ARG A 28 -29.31 -2.78 4.64
C ARG A 28 -27.89 -3.29 4.89
N LEU A 29 -26.89 -2.47 4.60
CA LEU A 29 -25.49 -2.74 4.92
C LEU A 29 -25.45 -2.85 6.45
N THR A 30 -25.37 -4.08 6.95
CA THR A 30 -25.32 -4.37 8.39
C THR A 30 -23.89 -4.57 8.87
N ASP A 31 -22.95 -4.67 7.94
CA ASP A 31 -21.53 -4.84 8.21
C ASP A 31 -20.78 -3.53 7.90
N ASP A 32 -19.98 -3.08 8.86
CA ASP A 32 -19.12 -1.91 8.72
C ASP A 32 -18.14 -2.06 7.55
N SER A 33 -17.73 -3.30 7.24
CA SER A 33 -16.83 -3.59 6.12
C SER A 33 -17.48 -3.34 4.75
N GLU A 34 -18.75 -3.71 4.59
CA GLU A 34 -19.52 -3.46 3.37
C GLU A 34 -19.79 -1.96 3.20
N MET A 35 -20.06 -1.25 4.30
CA MET A 35 -20.25 0.20 4.28
C MET A 35 -18.97 0.93 3.91
N GLU A 36 -17.83 0.52 4.47
CA GLU A 36 -16.52 1.07 4.12
C GLU A 36 -16.23 0.87 2.63
N TYR A 37 -16.42 -0.35 2.12
CA TYR A 37 -16.23 -0.66 0.70
C TYR A 37 -17.08 0.25 -0.20
N GLU A 38 -18.36 0.43 0.13
CA GLU A 38 -19.27 1.28 -0.65
C GLU A 38 -18.86 2.76 -0.64
N VAL A 39 -18.43 3.27 0.52
CA VAL A 39 -17.88 4.62 0.63
C VAL A 39 -16.62 4.76 -0.24
N VAL A 40 -15.68 3.81 -0.13
CA VAL A 40 -14.46 3.80 -0.94
C VAL A 40 -14.80 3.79 -2.42
N ARG A 41 -15.71 2.92 -2.86
CA ARG A 41 -16.15 2.83 -4.26
C ARG A 41 -16.71 4.16 -4.78
N ILE A 42 -17.63 4.78 -4.03
CA ILE A 42 -18.25 6.05 -4.41
C ILE A 42 -17.20 7.14 -4.53
N VAL A 43 -16.36 7.31 -3.50
CA VAL A 43 -15.36 8.38 -3.48
C VAL A 43 -14.29 8.12 -4.55
N TRP A 44 -13.78 6.90 -4.68
CA TRP A 44 -12.79 6.52 -5.68
C TRP A 44 -13.24 6.84 -7.10
N ASN A 45 -14.43 6.39 -7.48
CA ASN A 45 -14.99 6.65 -8.81
C ASN A 45 -15.25 8.14 -9.02
N GLY A 46 -15.73 8.85 -7.98
CA GLY A 46 -15.90 10.30 -8.01
C GLY A 46 -14.59 11.07 -8.24
N LEU A 47 -13.48 10.61 -7.65
CA LEU A 47 -12.17 11.20 -7.88
C LEU A 47 -11.71 11.01 -9.34
N ILE A 48 -11.91 9.82 -9.92
CA ILE A 48 -11.59 9.55 -11.32
C ILE A 48 -12.40 10.44 -12.26
N GLN A 49 -13.71 10.56 -12.03
CA GLN A 49 -14.60 11.43 -12.81
C GLN A 49 -14.14 12.90 -12.77
N ASN A 50 -13.62 13.34 -11.63
CA ASN A 50 -13.05 14.67 -11.46
C ASN A 50 -11.57 14.80 -11.88
N LYS A 51 -11.03 13.79 -12.59
CA LYS A 51 -9.63 13.76 -13.07
C LYS A 51 -8.59 13.85 -11.94
N GLN A 52 -8.97 13.47 -10.73
CA GLN A 52 -8.08 13.35 -9.58
C GLN A 52 -7.55 11.92 -9.45
N LYS A 53 -6.40 11.77 -8.78
CA LYS A 53 -5.75 10.46 -8.57
C LYS A 53 -6.22 9.87 -7.24
N PRO A 54 -7.02 8.79 -7.22
CA PRO A 54 -7.51 8.21 -5.98
C PRO A 54 -6.40 7.85 -4.99
N THR A 55 -5.28 7.28 -5.48
CA THR A 55 -4.17 6.86 -4.61
C THR A 55 -3.49 8.03 -3.90
N LYS A 56 -3.62 9.25 -4.41
CA LYS A 56 -3.06 10.45 -3.76
C LYS A 56 -3.94 10.93 -2.60
N ILE A 57 -5.23 10.62 -2.61
CA ILE A 57 -6.23 11.20 -1.69
C ILE A 57 -6.67 10.17 -0.65
N LEU A 58 -6.90 8.92 -1.07
CA LEU A 58 -7.54 7.90 -0.24
C LEU A 58 -6.55 6.97 0.49
N GLY A 59 -5.27 7.05 0.16
CA GLY A 59 -4.22 6.28 0.83
C GLY A 59 -4.33 4.77 0.63
N LEU A 60 -3.63 4.02 1.50
CA LEU A 60 -3.44 2.59 1.35
C LEU A 60 -4.72 1.76 1.54
N GLN A 61 -5.55 2.10 2.53
CA GLN A 61 -6.75 1.33 2.87
C GLN A 61 -7.72 1.25 1.71
N SER A 62 -7.98 2.38 1.06
CA SER A 62 -8.85 2.38 -0.12
C SER A 62 -8.25 1.61 -1.30
N LEU A 63 -6.92 1.55 -1.38
CA LEU A 63 -6.24 0.72 -2.38
C LEU A 63 -6.40 -0.78 -2.10
N THR A 64 -6.47 -1.24 -0.85
CA THR A 64 -6.68 -2.67 -0.54
C THR A 64 -8.04 -3.17 -1.03
N HIS A 65 -9.06 -2.31 -1.04
CA HIS A 65 -10.36 -2.62 -1.65
C HIS A 65 -10.32 -2.63 -3.19
N ALA A 66 -9.60 -1.69 -3.81
CA ALA A 66 -9.58 -1.56 -5.27
C ALA A 66 -8.66 -2.59 -5.96
N TYR A 67 -7.53 -2.92 -5.33
CA TYR A 67 -6.45 -3.69 -5.96
C TYR A 67 -6.83 -5.10 -6.41
N PRO A 68 -7.60 -5.90 -5.65
CA PRO A 68 -8.04 -7.23 -6.10
C PRO A 68 -8.84 -7.18 -7.41
N LEU A 69 -9.68 -6.15 -7.57
CA LEU A 69 -10.50 -5.94 -8.77
C LEU A 69 -9.64 -5.51 -9.96
N ILE A 70 -8.63 -4.67 -9.70
CA ILE A 70 -7.63 -4.26 -10.68
C ILE A 70 -6.86 -5.48 -11.17
N LEU A 71 -6.36 -6.32 -10.27
CA LEU A 71 -5.63 -7.55 -10.61
C LEU A 71 -6.49 -8.50 -11.46
N ALA A 72 -7.74 -8.76 -11.05
CA ALA A 72 -8.67 -9.56 -11.84
C ALA A 72 -8.94 -8.97 -13.23
N SER A 73 -8.97 -7.63 -13.35
CA SER A 73 -9.07 -6.95 -14.64
C SER A 73 -7.83 -7.18 -15.51
N PHE A 74 -6.63 -7.15 -14.93
CA PHE A 74 -5.38 -7.40 -15.67
C PHE A 74 -5.33 -8.83 -16.23
N GLU A 75 -5.67 -9.82 -15.41
CA GLU A 75 -5.70 -11.24 -15.82
C GLU A 75 -6.66 -11.49 -17.00
N ARG A 76 -7.79 -10.76 -17.04
CA ARG A 76 -8.76 -10.84 -18.15
C ARG A 76 -8.28 -10.15 -19.41
N THR A 77 -7.57 -9.04 -19.29
CA THR A 77 -7.27 -8.16 -20.44
C THR A 77 -5.94 -8.49 -21.12
N LYS A 78 -5.02 -9.21 -20.45
CA LYS A 78 -3.67 -9.66 -20.90
C LYS A 78 -2.72 -8.61 -21.51
N ASN A 79 -3.18 -7.40 -21.88
CA ASN A 79 -2.46 -6.43 -22.72
C ASN A 79 -2.45 -4.99 -22.14
N ASN A 80 -2.44 -4.84 -20.81
CA ASN A 80 -2.47 -3.50 -20.21
C ASN A 80 -1.06 -2.90 -19.97
N PHE A 81 0.00 -3.63 -20.34
CA PHE A 81 1.39 -3.16 -20.25
C PHE A 81 1.93 -2.77 -21.63
N PRO A 82 2.90 -1.84 -21.71
CA PRO A 82 3.59 -1.54 -22.94
C PRO A 82 4.24 -2.80 -23.54
N ASP A 83 4.21 -2.93 -24.87
CA ASP A 83 4.81 -4.07 -25.62
C ASP A 83 6.31 -4.26 -25.35
N THR A 84 6.97 -3.27 -24.76
CA THR A 84 8.39 -3.29 -24.37
C THR A 84 8.67 -4.10 -23.11
N ILE A 85 7.64 -4.47 -22.34
CA ILE A 85 7.79 -5.23 -21.09
C ILE A 85 7.37 -6.67 -21.34
N ASP A 86 8.20 -7.61 -20.91
CA ASP A 86 7.85 -9.01 -20.92
C ASP A 86 6.60 -9.29 -20.07
N PRO A 87 5.56 -9.99 -20.58
CA PRO A 87 4.34 -10.24 -19.84
C PRO A 87 4.55 -11.03 -18.54
N GLU A 88 5.53 -11.93 -18.48
CA GLU A 88 5.82 -12.68 -17.25
C GLU A 88 6.45 -11.76 -16.19
N GLU A 89 7.39 -10.90 -16.60
CA GLU A 89 7.96 -9.87 -15.71
C GLU A 89 6.89 -8.89 -15.19
N ALA A 90 5.97 -8.45 -16.06
CA ALA A 90 4.87 -7.59 -15.66
C ALA A 90 3.94 -8.30 -14.66
N GLN A 91 3.58 -9.55 -14.91
CA GLN A 91 2.72 -10.33 -14.02
C GLN A 91 3.39 -10.58 -12.66
N ALA A 92 4.68 -10.91 -12.65
CA ALA A 92 5.45 -11.08 -11.42
C ALA A 92 5.45 -9.79 -10.59
N PHE A 93 5.71 -8.65 -11.22
CA PHE A 93 5.72 -7.34 -10.57
C PHE A 93 4.37 -7.00 -9.92
N ILE A 94 3.25 -7.20 -10.62
CA ILE A 94 1.90 -6.91 -10.08
C ILE A 94 1.57 -7.84 -8.91
N SER A 95 1.89 -9.13 -9.04
CA SER A 95 1.67 -10.11 -7.99
C SER A 95 2.46 -9.77 -6.72
N GLU A 96 3.73 -9.40 -6.89
CA GLU A 96 4.60 -8.98 -5.80
C GLU A 96 4.08 -7.70 -5.12
N PHE A 97 3.67 -6.70 -5.91
CA PHE A 97 3.04 -5.49 -5.37
C PHE A 97 1.78 -5.80 -4.55
N GLY A 98 0.94 -6.73 -5.01
CA GLY A 98 -0.23 -7.19 -4.26
C GLY A 98 0.13 -7.84 -2.92
N THR A 99 1.20 -8.63 -2.91
CA THR A 99 1.73 -9.26 -1.70
C THR A 99 2.22 -8.20 -0.70
N PHE A 100 2.94 -7.18 -1.16
CA PHE A 100 3.36 -6.06 -0.32
C PHE A 100 2.20 -5.25 0.23
N LEU A 101 1.17 -5.00 -0.59
CA LEU A 101 -0.04 -4.29 -0.19
C LEU A 101 -0.76 -5.03 0.97
N GLN A 102 -0.95 -6.34 0.84
CA GLN A 102 -1.55 -7.16 1.91
C GLN A 102 -0.68 -7.24 3.16
N ALA A 103 0.64 -7.28 3.02
CA ALA A 103 1.56 -7.26 4.15
C ALA A 103 1.51 -5.91 4.90
N ALA A 104 1.40 -4.79 4.18
CA ALA A 104 1.26 -3.46 4.76
C ALA A 104 -0.08 -3.30 5.51
N GLU A 105 -1.18 -3.79 4.95
CA GLU A 105 -2.49 -3.82 5.62
C GLU A 105 -2.47 -4.64 6.91
N ARG A 106 -1.89 -5.85 6.87
CA ARG A 106 -1.76 -6.70 8.07
C ARG A 106 -0.97 -6.00 9.18
N ARG A 107 0.19 -5.42 8.86
CA ARG A 107 1.02 -4.69 9.85
C ARG A 107 0.24 -3.54 10.49
N ARG A 108 -0.54 -2.80 9.70
CA ARG A 108 -1.38 -1.74 10.21
C ARG A 108 -2.42 -2.30 11.20
N ASN A 109 -3.17 -3.33 10.82
CA ASN A 109 -4.20 -3.91 11.68
C ASN A 109 -3.64 -4.43 13.01
N VAL A 110 -2.41 -4.94 13.01
CA VAL A 110 -1.74 -5.37 14.24
C VAL A 110 -1.28 -4.17 15.08
N THR A 111 -0.84 -3.07 14.47
CA THR A 111 -0.44 -1.84 15.19
C THR A 111 -1.61 -1.20 15.95
N PHE A 112 -2.84 -1.32 15.45
CA PHE A 112 -4.04 -0.82 16.14
C PHE A 112 -4.52 -1.74 17.28
N ASN A 113 -3.98 -2.95 17.39
CA ASN A 113 -4.20 -3.86 18.51
C ASN A 113 -2.95 -3.80 19.42
N GLU A 114 -2.92 -2.84 20.34
CA GLU A 114 -1.77 -2.54 21.22
C GLU A 114 -1.28 -3.74 22.07
N ASP A 115 -2.03 -4.85 22.12
CA ASP A 115 -1.67 -6.08 22.85
C ASP A 115 -0.98 -7.17 21.99
N ALA A 116 -0.88 -6.98 20.67
CA ALA A 116 -0.28 -7.97 19.78
C ALA A 116 1.24 -7.74 19.68
N HIS A 117 1.99 -8.43 20.54
CA HIS A 117 3.46 -8.49 20.47
C HIS A 117 3.89 -9.04 19.10
N ILE A 118 4.28 -8.15 18.18
CA ILE A 118 4.76 -8.56 16.85
C ILE A 118 6.19 -9.05 17.01
N GLU A 119 6.40 -10.37 16.95
CA GLU A 119 7.69 -10.91 16.54
C GLU A 119 7.89 -10.56 15.05
N THR A 120 8.38 -9.36 14.76
CA THR A 120 8.78 -8.95 13.43
C THR A 120 10.03 -9.72 13.03
N ASN A 121 9.86 -10.99 12.63
CA ASN A 121 10.81 -11.70 11.76
C ASN A 121 10.73 -11.19 10.32
N GLY A 122 9.82 -10.26 10.01
CA GLY A 122 9.79 -9.52 8.76
C GLY A 122 10.87 -8.44 8.78
N GLY A 123 11.82 -8.55 7.86
CA GLY A 123 12.89 -7.58 7.67
C GLY A 123 12.39 -6.14 7.55
N ASP A 124 13.32 -5.22 7.78
CA ASP A 124 13.18 -3.77 7.81
C ASP A 124 12.78 -3.19 6.44
N ASP A 125 11.67 -3.66 5.86
CA ASP A 125 11.15 -3.14 4.62
C ASP A 125 10.29 -1.90 4.94
N ASP A 126 10.85 -0.73 4.67
CA ASP A 126 10.22 0.58 4.82
C ASP A 126 8.99 0.77 3.90
N SER A 127 8.45 -0.30 3.33
CA SER A 127 7.31 -0.30 2.41
C SER A 127 6.03 0.22 3.06
N CYS A 128 5.87 0.09 4.38
CA CYS A 128 4.76 0.71 5.11
C CYS A 128 4.89 2.24 5.24
N LEU A 129 6.11 2.77 5.16
CA LEU A 129 6.41 4.21 5.30
C LEU A 129 5.97 4.99 4.07
N LEU A 130 6.02 4.37 2.88
CA LEU A 130 5.60 4.97 1.62
C LEU A 130 4.14 5.47 1.62
N TRP A 131 3.34 5.00 2.57
CA TRP A 131 1.90 5.23 2.63
C TRP A 131 1.43 6.02 3.86
N ASP A 132 2.35 6.43 4.74
CA ASP A 132 2.01 7.31 5.85
C ASP A 132 1.61 8.71 5.33
N LYS A 133 0.82 9.46 6.10
CA LYS A 133 0.33 10.80 5.70
C LYS A 133 1.46 11.78 5.39
N ASP A 134 2.62 11.57 6.01
CA ASP A 134 3.84 12.35 5.77
C ASP A 134 4.90 11.62 4.94
N GLY A 135 4.52 10.51 4.29
CA GLY A 135 5.43 9.63 3.53
C GLY A 135 6.43 8.89 4.43
N GLY A 136 6.12 8.75 5.72
CA GLY A 136 6.88 8.00 6.71
C GLY A 136 8.01 8.81 7.32
N ASN A 137 8.01 10.12 7.11
CA ASN A 137 9.07 11.02 7.56
C ASN A 137 9.19 11.04 9.09
N SER A 138 8.07 10.99 9.81
CA SER A 138 8.03 10.95 11.27
C SER A 138 8.64 9.66 11.82
N GLU A 139 8.34 8.51 11.21
CA GLU A 139 8.89 7.22 11.63
C GLU A 139 10.39 7.11 11.27
N LEU A 140 10.81 7.58 10.08
CA LEU A 140 12.22 7.68 9.71
C LEU A 140 13.00 8.57 10.69
N LEU A 141 12.42 9.70 11.09
CA LEU A 141 13.01 10.60 12.08
C LEU A 141 13.11 9.94 13.46
N ARG A 142 12.08 9.20 13.90
CA ARG A 142 12.10 8.45 15.15
C ARG A 142 13.20 7.40 15.16
N ARG A 143 13.32 6.60 14.09
CA ARG A 143 14.37 5.58 13.94
C ARG A 143 15.77 6.20 13.92
N ARG A 144 15.93 7.34 13.23
CA ARG A 144 17.18 8.11 13.23
C ARG A 144 17.57 8.52 14.64
N LYS A 145 16.66 9.14 15.39
CA LYS A 145 16.90 9.54 16.78
C LYS A 145 17.23 8.35 17.68
N SER A 146 16.55 7.22 17.49
CA SER A 146 16.84 5.99 18.23
C SER A 146 18.25 5.48 17.96
N ARG A 147 18.68 5.45 16.68
CA ARG A 147 20.05 5.05 16.31
C ARG A 147 21.09 6.03 16.84
N GLU A 148 20.83 7.32 16.78
CA GLU A 148 21.71 8.36 17.36
C GLU A 148 21.86 8.19 18.88
N HIS A 149 20.75 7.90 19.58
CA HIS A 149 20.77 7.59 21.01
C HIS A 149 21.60 6.34 21.30
N HIS A 150 21.38 5.24 20.57
CA HIS A 150 22.18 4.02 20.74
C HIS A 150 23.65 4.22 20.38
N ALA A 151 23.97 4.97 19.32
CA ALA A 151 25.35 5.29 18.95
C ALA A 151 26.05 6.13 20.04
N SER A 152 25.34 7.10 20.64
CA SER A 152 25.88 7.90 21.75
C SER A 152 26.15 7.06 23.01
N PHE A 153 25.37 6.00 23.22
CA PHE A 153 25.58 5.06 24.33
C PHE A 153 26.90 4.29 24.18
N PHE A 154 27.26 3.87 22.96
CA PHE A 154 28.53 3.18 22.69
C PHE A 154 29.76 4.10 22.69
N VAL A 155 29.60 5.41 22.46
CA VAL A 155 30.71 6.39 22.48
C VAL A 155 31.08 6.78 23.92
N ASN A 156 30.11 6.86 24.84
CA ASN A 156 30.38 7.16 26.25
C ASN A 156 31.01 6.00 27.03
N ASP A 157 30.82 4.76 26.58
CA ASP A 157 31.37 3.57 27.26
C ASP A 157 32.85 3.32 26.90
N GLN A 158 33.36 3.89 25.80
CA GLN A 158 34.77 3.82 25.42
C GLN A 158 35.64 4.94 26.03
N SER A 159 35.04 5.95 26.65
CA SER A 159 35.76 7.11 27.23
C SER A 159 35.99 7.01 28.75
N THR A 160 35.55 5.92 29.39
CA THR A 160 35.72 5.66 30.84
C THR A 160 36.80 4.62 31.17
N SER A 161 37.55 4.14 30.17
CA SER A 161 38.72 3.28 30.37
C SER A 161 40.01 4.07 30.09
N SER A 162 40.46 4.86 31.05
CA SER A 162 41.82 5.44 31.09
C SER A 162 42.29 5.57 32.53
#